data_AF-A0A0B6YZ97-F1
#
_entry.id   AF-A0A0B6YZ97-F1
#
_cell.length_a   1.000
_cell.length_b   1.000
_cell.length_c   1.000
_cell.angle_alpha   90.00
_cell.angle_beta   90.00
_cell.angle_gamma   90.00
#
_symmetry.space_group_name_H-M   'P 1'
#
loop_
_entity.id
_entity.type
_entity.pdbx_description
1 polymer ?
#
loop_
_entity_poly.entity_id
_entity_poly.type
_entity_poly.pdbx_seq_one_letter_code
_entity_poly.pdbx_strand_id
1 'polypeptide(L)'
;ENSVLFCFYGVCQKLVANVVGGKEIKSLNPLENAISGGMAAFFSSFTLCPTELIKCRLQAMREMATKGQLEGGLQRLTIGPFGLTKEILQAEGVRGLFKGLTATFMREMPGYFFFFGGYEMTRHLLTPAGKTKDDIGATRTVICGGVGGVALWVSIFPADVVKSRIQVQSVSGITPTFREVFMRILRQEGIKALYSGLGPTVIRTFPATGALFLAYETTKKYLGRLHDYMSGNSSS
;
A
#
# COMPACT_ATOMS: atom_id res chain seq x y z
N GLU A 1 -8.39 5.23 4.35
CA GLU A 1 -7.05 4.87 3.83
C GLU A 1 -6.18 6.11 3.63
N ASN A 2 -6.40 6.90 2.58
CA ASN A 2 -5.57 8.07 2.30
C ASN A 2 -5.56 9.11 3.44
N SER A 3 -6.67 9.32 4.13
CA SER A 3 -6.75 10.21 5.30
C SER A 3 -5.86 9.79 6.47
N VAL A 4 -5.78 8.48 6.74
CA VAL A 4 -4.93 7.91 7.79
C VAL A 4 -3.47 7.99 7.38
N LEU A 5 -3.17 7.64 6.13
CA LEU A 5 -1.84 7.77 5.56
C LEU A 5 -1.34 9.22 5.69
N PHE A 6 -2.13 10.22 5.30
CA PHE A 6 -1.75 11.63 5.42
C PHE A 6 -1.65 12.13 6.88
N CYS A 7 -2.49 11.63 7.78
CA CYS A 7 -2.42 11.95 9.20
C CYS A 7 -1.13 11.42 9.84
N PHE A 8 -0.83 10.15 9.61
CA PHE A 8 0.39 9.52 10.14
C PHE A 8 1.65 9.97 9.40
N TYR A 9 1.54 10.42 8.16
CA TYR A 9 2.65 10.98 7.39
C TYR A 9 3.28 12.18 8.09
N GLY A 10 2.48 13.15 8.53
CA GLY A 10 2.98 14.32 9.26
C GLY A 10 3.61 13.97 10.62
N VAL A 11 3.10 12.95 11.30
CA VAL A 11 3.66 12.44 12.57
C VAL A 11 4.99 11.73 12.32
N CYS A 12 5.07 10.91 11.28
CA CYS A 12 6.29 10.19 10.91
C CYS A 12 7.37 11.13 10.38
N GLN A 13 7.01 12.23 9.69
CA GLN A 13 7.94 13.29 9.31
C GLN A 13 8.56 13.97 10.53
N LYS A 14 7.76 14.28 11.57
CA LYS A 14 8.29 14.83 12.83
C LYS A 14 9.23 13.88 13.55
N LEU A 15 8.91 12.59 13.58
CA LEU A 15 9.78 11.58 14.18
C LEU A 15 11.10 11.45 13.43
N VAL A 16 11.07 11.35 12.10
CA VAL A 16 12.28 11.26 11.27
C VAL A 16 13.12 12.53 11.38
N ALA A 17 12.49 13.71 11.36
CA ALA A 17 13.14 15.00 11.59
C ALA A 17 13.89 15.08 12.93
N ASN A 18 13.28 14.58 14.00
CA ASN A 18 13.88 14.56 15.33
C ASN A 18 15.04 13.55 15.44
N VAL A 19 14.90 12.38 14.80
CA VAL A 19 15.93 11.31 14.84
C VAL A 19 17.14 11.65 13.96
N VAL A 20 16.94 12.35 12.84
CA VAL A 20 18.02 12.73 11.89
C VAL A 20 18.62 14.11 12.21
N GLY A 21 18.67 14.44 13.51
CA GLY A 21 19.40 15.62 14.01
C GLY A 21 18.57 16.88 14.23
N GLY A 22 17.26 16.76 14.51
CA GLY A 22 16.42 17.90 14.91
C GLY A 22 16.13 18.91 13.79
N LYS A 23 16.17 18.45 12.54
CA LYS A 23 15.93 19.28 11.35
C LYS A 23 14.48 19.77 11.29
N GLU A 24 14.22 20.94 10.72
CA GLU A 24 12.83 21.35 10.45
C GLU A 24 12.18 20.42 9.39
N ILE A 25 10.88 20.13 9.52
CA ILE A 25 10.12 19.28 8.58
C ILE A 25 10.28 19.74 7.11
N LYS A 26 10.42 21.05 6.90
CA LYS A 26 10.61 21.66 5.56
C LYS A 26 11.97 21.35 4.94
N SER A 27 12.96 20.94 5.74
CA SER A 27 14.32 20.61 5.31
C SER A 27 14.55 19.10 5.14
N LEU A 28 13.51 18.28 5.31
CA LEU A 28 13.59 16.84 5.08
C LEU A 28 13.86 16.55 3.62
N ASN A 29 14.89 15.76 3.35
CA ASN A 29 15.19 15.35 1.99
C ASN A 29 14.12 14.36 1.46
N PRO A 30 14.00 14.19 0.13
CA PRO A 30 13.07 13.24 -0.47
C PRO A 30 13.16 11.81 0.06
N LEU A 31 14.32 11.34 0.53
CA LEU A 31 14.50 10.02 1.11
C LEU A 31 13.91 9.95 2.53
N GLU A 32 14.17 10.94 3.36
CA GLU A 32 13.59 11.07 4.71
C GLU A 32 12.07 11.17 4.64
N ASN A 33 11.53 11.96 3.70
CA ASN A 33 10.10 12.02 3.40
C ASN A 33 9.55 10.66 2.94
N ALA A 34 10.27 9.94 2.08
CA ALA A 34 9.86 8.64 1.61
C ALA A 34 9.84 7.62 2.77
N ILE A 35 10.87 7.60 3.63
CA ILE A 35 10.93 6.78 4.85
C ILE A 35 9.78 7.11 5.81
N SER A 36 9.47 8.40 6.00
CA SER A 36 8.28 8.83 6.74
C SER A 36 6.98 8.31 6.12
N GLY A 37 6.90 8.23 4.80
CA GLY A 37 5.82 7.59 4.06
C GLY A 37 5.69 6.09 4.32
N GLY A 38 6.81 5.36 4.31
CA GLY A 38 6.85 3.92 4.63
C GLY A 38 6.46 3.63 6.08
N MET A 39 6.94 4.45 7.03
CA MET A 39 6.53 4.37 8.43
C MET A 39 5.05 4.72 8.61
N ALA A 40 4.55 5.75 7.93
CA ALA A 40 3.14 6.10 7.96
C ALA A 40 2.26 5.00 7.38
N ALA A 41 2.73 4.27 6.35
CA ALA A 41 2.03 3.12 5.80
C ALA A 41 1.98 1.93 6.78
N PHE A 42 3.02 1.73 7.58
CA PHE A 42 3.01 0.75 8.68
C PHE A 42 1.90 1.06 9.70
N PHE A 43 1.72 2.33 10.09
CA PHE A 43 0.62 2.75 10.97
C PHE A 43 -0.74 2.74 10.26
N SER A 44 -0.78 3.11 8.98
CA SER A 44 -1.99 3.02 8.15
C SER A 44 -2.47 1.57 8.04
N SER A 45 -1.56 0.59 8.06
CA SER A 45 -1.89 -0.84 8.04
C SER A 45 -2.76 -1.29 9.22
N PHE A 46 -2.62 -0.67 10.41
CA PHE A 46 -3.52 -0.93 11.54
C PHE A 46 -4.95 -0.46 11.28
N THR A 47 -5.11 0.59 10.47
CA THR A 47 -6.44 1.11 10.14
C THR A 47 -7.03 0.40 8.92
N LEU A 48 -6.16 -0.08 8.02
CA LEU A 48 -6.55 -0.85 6.85
C LEU A 48 -6.94 -2.28 7.19
N CYS A 49 -6.23 -2.93 8.11
CA CYS A 49 -6.43 -4.34 8.43
C CYS A 49 -7.90 -4.69 8.75
N PRO A 50 -8.64 -3.95 9.62
CA PRO A 50 -10.06 -4.21 9.85
C PRO A 50 -10.91 -4.11 8.58
N THR A 51 -10.65 -3.10 7.75
CA THR A 51 -11.44 -2.86 6.52
C THR A 51 -11.14 -3.89 5.45
N GLU A 52 -9.86 -4.23 5.25
CA GLU A 52 -9.43 -5.30 4.35
C GLU A 52 -9.99 -6.66 4.80
N LEU A 53 -9.98 -6.95 6.11
CA LEU A 53 -10.55 -8.17 6.67
C LEU A 53 -12.05 -8.29 6.38
N ILE A 54 -12.83 -7.24 6.67
CA ILE A 54 -14.27 -7.21 6.43
C ILE A 54 -14.55 -7.42 4.93
N LYS A 55 -13.82 -6.70 4.07
CA LYS A 55 -13.97 -6.83 2.61
C LYS A 55 -13.65 -8.25 2.14
N CYS A 56 -12.54 -8.83 2.58
CA CYS A 56 -12.14 -10.19 2.19
C CYS A 56 -13.15 -11.23 2.69
N ARG A 57 -13.64 -11.11 3.93
CA ARG A 57 -14.66 -12.02 4.47
C ARG A 57 -16.00 -11.89 3.74
N LEU A 58 -16.46 -10.68 3.42
CA LEU A 58 -17.68 -10.49 2.62
C LEU A 58 -17.55 -11.06 1.21
N GLN A 59 -16.39 -10.88 0.56
CA GLN A 59 -16.10 -11.47 -0.74
C GLN A 59 -16.12 -12.99 -0.66
N ALA A 60 -15.48 -13.58 0.35
CA ALA A 60 -15.50 -15.03 0.58
C ALA A 60 -16.92 -15.55 0.86
N MET A 61 -17.73 -14.83 1.66
CA MET A 61 -19.13 -15.22 1.89
C MET A 61 -19.95 -15.22 0.60
N ARG A 62 -19.79 -14.19 -0.25
CA ARG A 62 -20.48 -14.09 -1.55
C ARG A 62 -20.13 -15.26 -2.47
N GLU A 63 -18.86 -15.62 -2.47
CA GLU A 63 -18.30 -16.73 -3.22
C GLU A 63 -18.86 -18.08 -2.75
N MET A 64 -18.81 -18.35 -1.44
CA MET A 64 -19.32 -19.59 -0.83
C MET A 64 -20.84 -19.74 -1.02
N ALA A 65 -21.61 -18.65 -0.95
CA ALA A 65 -23.05 -18.67 -1.18
C ALA A 65 -23.39 -19.01 -2.63
N THR A 66 -22.64 -18.46 -3.59
CA THR A 66 -22.84 -18.73 -5.03
C THR A 66 -22.62 -20.21 -5.36
N LYS A 67 -21.86 -20.93 -4.53
CA LYS A 67 -21.56 -22.35 -4.70
C LYS A 67 -22.32 -23.29 -3.79
N GLY A 68 -23.29 -22.76 -3.03
CA GLY A 68 -24.12 -23.57 -2.12
C GLY A 68 -23.34 -24.17 -0.94
N GLN A 69 -22.15 -23.65 -0.63
CA GLN A 69 -21.29 -24.13 0.45
C GLN A 69 -21.41 -23.29 1.73
N LEU A 70 -22.19 -22.22 1.70
CA LEU A 70 -22.40 -21.34 2.84
C LEU A 70 -23.62 -21.77 3.64
N GLU A 71 -23.45 -22.05 4.94
CA GLU A 71 -24.57 -22.23 5.87
C GLU A 71 -25.45 -20.95 5.88
N GLY A 72 -26.76 -21.13 5.67
CA GLY A 72 -27.70 -20.02 5.47
C GLY A 72 -27.81 -19.50 4.03
N GLY A 73 -27.05 -20.06 3.08
CA GLY A 73 -27.21 -19.85 1.63
C GLY A 73 -27.18 -18.38 1.21
N LEU A 74 -27.97 -18.03 0.19
CA LEU A 74 -28.11 -16.64 -0.29
C LEU A 74 -28.59 -15.68 0.79
N GLN A 75 -29.32 -16.16 1.80
CA GLN A 75 -29.90 -15.33 2.86
C GLN A 75 -28.80 -14.71 3.74
N ARG A 76 -27.67 -15.41 3.91
CA ARG A 76 -26.48 -14.90 4.61
C ARG A 76 -25.80 -13.72 3.89
N LEU A 77 -26.08 -13.52 2.58
CA LEU A 77 -25.56 -12.38 1.80
C LEU A 77 -26.25 -11.04 2.11
N THR A 78 -27.34 -11.08 2.88
CA THR A 78 -28.00 -9.86 3.36
C THR A 78 -27.17 -9.14 4.43
N ILE A 79 -26.15 -9.80 4.99
CA ILE A 79 -25.23 -9.21 5.97
C ILE A 79 -24.29 -8.25 5.26
N GLY A 80 -24.49 -6.95 5.54
CA GLY A 80 -23.58 -5.90 5.11
C GLY A 80 -22.29 -5.81 5.96
N PRO A 81 -21.37 -4.91 5.60
CA PRO A 81 -20.12 -4.68 6.33
C PRO A 81 -20.30 -4.45 7.83
N PHE A 82 -21.32 -3.69 8.22
CA PHE A 82 -21.61 -3.41 9.62
C PHE A 82 -22.15 -4.62 10.38
N GLY A 83 -22.97 -5.45 9.74
CA GLY A 83 -23.49 -6.68 10.33
C GLY A 83 -22.35 -7.67 10.60
N LEU A 84 -21.46 -7.86 9.62
CA LEU A 84 -20.28 -8.71 9.77
C LEU A 84 -19.32 -8.17 10.84
N THR A 85 -19.12 -6.85 10.90
CA THR A 85 -18.30 -6.21 11.94
C THR A 85 -18.85 -6.51 13.33
N LYS A 86 -20.17 -6.39 13.51
CA LYS A 86 -20.85 -6.68 14.78
C LYS A 86 -20.69 -8.15 15.17
N GLU A 87 -20.86 -9.08 14.23
CA GLU A 87 -20.65 -10.52 14.48
C GLU A 87 -19.22 -10.81 14.94
N ILE A 88 -18.21 -10.24 14.27
CA ILE A 88 -16.79 -10.42 14.65
C ILE A 88 -16.52 -9.87 16.05
N LEU A 89 -17.03 -8.68 16.37
CA LEU A 89 -16.84 -8.08 17.69
C LEU A 89 -17.51 -8.89 18.80
N GLN A 90 -18.68 -9.48 18.54
CA GLN A 90 -19.38 -10.32 19.52
C GLN A 90 -18.69 -11.68 19.73
N ALA A 91 -18.16 -12.29 18.67
CA ALA A 91 -17.54 -13.61 18.74
C ALA A 91 -16.06 -13.59 19.17
N GLU A 92 -15.29 -12.62 18.66
CA GLU A 92 -13.83 -12.60 18.76
C GLU A 92 -13.28 -11.31 19.42
N GLY A 93 -14.16 -10.35 19.72
CA GLY A 93 -13.77 -9.04 20.23
C GLY A 93 -12.97 -8.20 19.24
N VAL A 94 -12.36 -7.13 19.74
CA VAL A 94 -11.56 -6.19 18.92
C VAL A 94 -10.37 -6.90 18.26
N ARG A 95 -9.78 -7.91 18.91
CA ARG A 95 -8.67 -8.69 18.35
C ARG A 95 -9.07 -9.45 17.07
N GLY A 96 -10.33 -9.83 16.93
CA GLY A 96 -10.85 -10.46 15.71
C GLY A 96 -10.69 -9.58 14.46
N LEU A 97 -10.78 -8.26 14.62
CA LEU A 97 -10.62 -7.30 13.52
C LEU A 97 -9.18 -7.20 12.99
N PHE A 98 -8.21 -7.69 13.76
CA PHE A 98 -6.79 -7.69 13.39
C PHE A 98 -6.26 -9.09 13.02
N LYS A 99 -7.14 -10.10 12.92
CA LYS A 99 -6.75 -11.40 12.37
C LYS A 99 -6.34 -11.22 10.91
N GLY A 100 -5.07 -11.50 10.63
CA GLY A 100 -4.46 -11.29 9.31
C GLY A 100 -3.43 -10.16 9.28
N LEU A 101 -3.27 -9.39 10.36
CA LEU A 101 -2.27 -8.31 10.44
C LEU A 101 -0.85 -8.79 10.13
N THR A 102 -0.46 -9.97 10.62
CA THR A 102 0.85 -10.57 10.30
C THR A 102 0.99 -10.86 8.80
N ALA A 103 -0.07 -11.33 8.14
CA ALA A 103 -0.05 -11.56 6.70
C ALA A 103 0.01 -10.24 5.92
N THR A 104 -0.66 -9.19 6.42
CA THR A 104 -0.54 -7.82 5.88
C THR A 104 0.92 -7.34 6.01
N PHE A 105 1.54 -7.45 7.19
CA PHE A 105 2.95 -7.05 7.35
C PHE A 105 3.91 -7.86 6.49
N MET A 106 3.72 -9.17 6.39
CA MET A 106 4.55 -10.03 5.53
C MET A 106 4.45 -9.65 4.05
N ARG A 107 3.34 -9.08 3.60
CA ARG A 107 3.19 -8.54 2.24
C ARG A 107 3.82 -7.16 2.10
N GLU A 108 3.49 -6.24 3.00
CA GLU A 108 3.84 -4.81 2.87
C GLU A 108 5.34 -4.56 3.14
N MET A 109 5.93 -5.20 4.16
CA MET A 109 7.31 -4.90 4.56
C MET A 109 8.37 -5.23 3.49
N PRO A 110 8.34 -6.42 2.83
CA PRO A 110 9.26 -6.68 1.73
C PRO A 110 9.06 -5.71 0.57
N GLY A 111 7.82 -5.39 0.23
CA GLY A 111 7.49 -4.42 -0.82
C GLY A 111 8.13 -3.05 -0.56
N TYR A 112 8.00 -2.53 0.67
CA TYR A 112 8.63 -1.28 1.07
C TYR A 112 10.16 -1.35 1.09
N PHE A 113 10.74 -2.47 1.53
CA PHE A 113 12.20 -2.66 1.47
C PHE A 113 12.72 -2.54 0.04
N PHE A 114 12.13 -3.25 -0.91
CA PHE A 114 12.52 -3.17 -2.32
C PHE A 114 12.20 -1.81 -2.96
N PHE A 115 11.11 -1.16 -2.52
CA PHE A 115 10.80 0.21 -2.94
C PHE A 115 11.91 1.19 -2.58
N PHE A 116 12.27 1.26 -1.30
CA PHE A 116 13.29 2.19 -0.83
C PHE A 116 14.68 1.82 -1.35
N GLY A 117 14.99 0.52 -1.44
CA GLY A 117 16.24 0.05 -2.03
C GLY A 117 16.39 0.46 -3.50
N GLY A 118 15.36 0.22 -4.33
CA GLY A 118 15.36 0.62 -5.73
C GLY A 118 15.40 2.15 -5.91
N TYR A 119 14.63 2.88 -5.09
CA TYR A 119 14.63 4.33 -5.08
C TYR A 119 16.01 4.91 -4.78
N GLU A 120 16.63 4.48 -3.68
CA GLU A 120 17.88 5.05 -3.18
C GLU A 120 19.07 4.65 -4.05
N MET A 121 19.08 3.42 -4.58
CA MET A 121 20.09 2.97 -5.54
C MET A 121 20.04 3.81 -6.82
N THR A 122 18.85 4.01 -7.39
CA THR A 122 18.67 4.84 -8.59
C THR A 122 19.06 6.29 -8.33
N ARG A 123 18.72 6.81 -7.15
CA ARG A 123 19.07 8.16 -6.72
C ARG A 123 20.58 8.34 -6.61
N HIS A 124 21.28 7.36 -6.04
CA HIS A 124 22.73 7.38 -5.95
C HIS A 124 23.39 7.39 -7.33
N LEU A 125 22.91 6.56 -8.26
CA LEU A 125 23.43 6.49 -9.63
C LEU A 125 23.17 7.76 -10.46
N LEU A 126 22.04 8.44 -10.21
CA LEU A 126 21.66 9.66 -10.95
C LEU A 126 22.17 10.97 -10.32
N THR A 127 22.87 10.89 -9.18
CA THR A 127 23.49 12.04 -8.53
C THR A 127 24.81 12.37 -9.23
N PRO A 128 24.96 13.55 -9.87
CA PRO A 128 26.21 13.94 -10.51
C PRO A 128 27.35 14.09 -9.49
N ALA A 129 28.58 13.77 -9.89
CA ALA A 129 29.77 13.94 -9.04
C ALA A 129 29.88 15.40 -8.55
N GLY A 130 30.02 15.57 -7.23
CA GLY A 130 30.12 16.89 -6.59
C GLY A 130 28.80 17.58 -6.24
N LYS A 131 27.65 16.94 -6.48
CA LYS A 131 26.33 17.45 -6.07
C LYS A 131 25.70 16.60 -4.97
N THR A 132 24.79 17.18 -4.19
CA THR A 132 24.07 16.44 -3.16
C THR A 132 22.91 15.67 -3.76
N LYS A 133 22.42 14.63 -3.06
CA LYS A 133 21.26 13.83 -3.49
C LYS A 133 20.00 14.68 -3.69
N ASP A 134 19.94 15.88 -3.09
CA ASP A 134 18.82 16.81 -3.18
C ASP A 134 18.83 17.67 -4.46
N ASP A 135 19.96 17.70 -5.17
CA ASP A 135 20.17 18.50 -6.39
C ASP A 135 19.83 17.76 -7.69
N ILE A 136 19.29 16.55 -7.60
CA ILE A 136 18.94 15.70 -8.77
C ILE A 136 17.78 16.27 -9.61
N GLY A 137 16.98 17.16 -9.04
CA GLY A 137 15.83 17.78 -9.71
C GLY A 137 14.60 16.87 -9.79
N ALA A 138 13.41 17.49 -9.90
CA ALA A 138 12.11 16.82 -9.80
C ALA A 138 11.95 15.64 -10.77
N THR A 139 12.38 15.79 -12.03
CA THR A 139 12.28 14.73 -13.06
C THR A 139 13.08 13.49 -12.70
N ARG A 140 14.31 13.64 -12.18
CA ARG A 140 15.13 12.49 -11.77
C ARG A 140 14.58 11.83 -10.51
N THR A 141 14.04 12.61 -9.58
CA THR A 141 13.33 12.08 -8.41
C THR A 141 12.12 11.24 -8.81
N VAL A 142 11.36 11.67 -9.82
CA VAL A 142 10.23 10.89 -10.38
C VAL A 142 10.71 9.57 -10.98
N ILE A 143 11.83 9.58 -11.71
CA ILE A 143 12.44 8.34 -12.25
C ILE A 143 12.86 7.40 -11.11
N CYS A 144 13.50 7.91 -10.06
CA CYS A 144 13.86 7.12 -8.87
C CYS A 144 12.62 6.50 -8.21
N GLY A 145 11.54 7.28 -8.08
CA GLY A 145 10.25 6.81 -7.59
C GLY A 145 9.64 5.72 -8.45
N GLY A 146 9.72 5.86 -9.79
CA GLY A 146 9.28 4.86 -10.74
C GLY A 146 10.05 3.54 -10.62
N VAL A 147 11.38 3.61 -10.52
CA VAL A 147 12.22 2.40 -10.32
C VAL A 147 11.94 1.74 -8.98
N GLY A 148 11.80 2.52 -7.90
CA GLY A 148 11.36 1.99 -6.60
C GLY A 148 9.99 1.30 -6.69
N GLY A 149 9.02 1.90 -7.38
CA GLY A 149 7.70 1.32 -7.59
C GLY A 149 7.74 0.00 -8.37
N VAL A 150 8.57 -0.07 -9.42
CA VAL A 150 8.80 -1.32 -10.18
C VAL A 150 9.45 -2.38 -9.30
N ALA A 151 10.46 -2.02 -8.51
CA ALA A 151 11.14 -2.94 -7.59
C ALA A 151 10.18 -3.51 -6.54
N LEU A 152 9.31 -2.67 -5.96
CA LEU A 152 8.23 -3.10 -5.07
C LEU A 152 7.35 -4.13 -5.76
N TRP A 153 6.77 -3.78 -6.91
CA TRP A 153 5.84 -4.66 -7.59
C TRP A 153 6.51 -5.97 -8.01
N VAL A 154 7.71 -5.94 -8.60
CA VAL A 154 8.46 -7.15 -8.96
C VAL A 154 8.68 -8.09 -7.76
N SER A 155 8.88 -7.55 -6.56
CA SER A 155 9.08 -8.36 -5.35
C SER A 155 7.79 -9.01 -4.81
N ILE A 156 6.66 -8.30 -4.84
CA ILE A 156 5.41 -8.76 -4.23
C ILE A 156 4.49 -9.51 -5.21
N PHE A 157 4.62 -9.23 -6.51
CA PHE A 157 3.68 -9.72 -7.53
C PHE A 157 3.54 -11.24 -7.59
N PRO A 158 4.61 -12.05 -7.45
CA PRO A 158 4.47 -13.50 -7.39
C PRO A 158 3.54 -13.97 -6.27
N ALA A 159 3.62 -13.34 -5.09
CA ALA A 159 2.76 -13.68 -3.97
C ALA A 159 1.30 -13.26 -4.22
N ASP A 160 1.09 -12.12 -4.87
CA ASP A 160 -0.25 -11.67 -5.26
C ASP A 160 -0.90 -12.61 -6.28
N VAL A 161 -0.13 -13.11 -7.26
CA VAL A 161 -0.62 -14.12 -8.23
C VAL A 161 -1.00 -15.42 -7.52
N VAL A 162 -0.15 -15.94 -6.64
CA VAL A 162 -0.46 -17.15 -5.87
C VAL A 162 -1.72 -16.94 -5.03
N LYS A 163 -1.81 -15.81 -4.33
CA LYS A 163 -2.97 -15.45 -3.51
C LYS A 163 -4.25 -15.37 -4.35
N SER A 164 -4.19 -14.73 -5.51
CA SER A 164 -5.33 -14.66 -6.44
C SER A 164 -5.76 -16.04 -6.93
N ARG A 165 -4.81 -16.93 -7.26
CA ARG A 165 -5.11 -18.31 -7.66
C ARG A 165 -5.73 -19.13 -6.53
N ILE A 166 -5.23 -19.00 -5.30
CA ILE A 166 -5.87 -19.61 -4.12
C ILE A 166 -7.29 -19.09 -3.98
N GLN A 167 -7.50 -17.77 -4.07
CA GLN A 167 -8.83 -17.16 -3.97
C GLN A 167 -9.77 -17.64 -5.07
N VAL A 168 -9.30 -17.90 -6.28
CA VAL A 168 -10.13 -18.46 -7.37
C VAL A 168 -10.42 -19.96 -7.16
N GLN A 169 -9.52 -20.69 -6.49
CA GLN A 169 -9.69 -22.12 -6.23
C GLN A 169 -10.50 -22.42 -4.97
N SER A 170 -10.40 -21.56 -3.95
CA SER A 170 -11.26 -21.59 -2.78
C SER A 170 -12.71 -21.47 -3.16
N VAL A 171 -13.01 -20.74 -4.25
CA VAL A 171 -14.35 -20.71 -4.85
C VAL A 171 -14.75 -22.16 -5.03
N SER A 172 -13.98 -23.00 -5.72
CA SER A 172 -14.37 -24.38 -6.09
C SER A 172 -14.33 -25.40 -4.96
N GLY A 173 -14.33 -24.96 -3.70
CA GLY A 173 -14.31 -25.84 -2.52
C GLY A 173 -12.95 -26.45 -2.22
N ILE A 174 -11.91 -26.08 -2.97
CA ILE A 174 -10.54 -26.54 -2.74
C ILE A 174 -9.81 -25.40 -2.04
N THR A 175 -9.31 -25.61 -0.82
CA THR A 175 -8.47 -24.61 -0.11
C THR A 175 -7.00 -25.03 -0.17
N PRO A 176 -6.32 -24.82 -1.32
CA PRO A 176 -4.94 -25.23 -1.46
C PRO A 176 -4.02 -24.33 -0.64
N THR A 177 -2.93 -24.91 -0.18
CA THR A 177 -1.90 -24.18 0.58
C THR A 177 -1.12 -23.27 -0.37
N PHE A 178 -0.61 -22.13 0.13
CA PHE A 178 0.22 -21.21 -0.67
C PHE A 178 1.37 -21.93 -1.40
N ARG A 179 2.07 -22.82 -0.68
CA ARG A 179 3.17 -23.63 -1.25
C ARG A 179 2.72 -24.52 -2.39
N GLU A 180 1.53 -25.13 -2.30
CA GLU A 180 1.00 -26.03 -3.31
C GLU A 180 0.67 -25.28 -4.59
N VAL A 181 -0.03 -24.15 -4.47
CA VAL A 181 -0.36 -23.30 -5.63
C VAL A 181 0.91 -22.72 -6.25
N PHE A 182 1.86 -22.23 -5.44
CA PHE A 182 3.14 -21.72 -5.92
C PHE A 182 3.94 -22.79 -6.69
N MET A 183 4.10 -23.98 -6.11
CA MET A 183 4.81 -25.09 -6.77
C MET A 183 4.09 -25.57 -8.02
N ARG A 184 2.74 -25.57 -8.02
CA ARG A 184 1.96 -25.94 -9.19
C ARG A 184 2.17 -24.94 -10.34
N ILE A 185 2.12 -23.63 -10.05
CA ILE A 185 2.40 -22.59 -11.06
C ILE A 185 3.81 -22.78 -11.62
N LEU A 186 4.81 -22.94 -10.76
CA LEU A 186 6.19 -23.14 -11.20
C LEU A 186 6.39 -24.37 -12.08
N ARG A 187 5.75 -25.49 -11.75
CA ARG A 187 5.89 -26.75 -12.49
C ARG A 187 5.07 -26.81 -13.77
N GLN A 188 3.88 -26.21 -13.79
CA GLN A 188 2.92 -26.35 -14.90
C GLN A 188 2.92 -25.15 -15.86
N GLU A 189 3.08 -23.93 -15.34
CA GLU A 189 2.99 -22.68 -16.11
C GLU A 189 4.35 -21.97 -16.22
N GLY A 190 5.30 -22.32 -15.35
CA GLY A 190 6.64 -21.75 -15.29
C GLY A 190 6.71 -20.40 -14.56
N ILE A 191 7.93 -19.86 -14.44
CA ILE A 191 8.19 -18.64 -13.66
C ILE A 191 7.51 -17.39 -14.25
N LYS A 192 7.31 -17.33 -15.58
CA LYS A 192 6.66 -16.19 -16.24
C LYS A 192 5.21 -16.03 -15.79
N ALA A 193 4.53 -17.12 -15.45
CA ALA A 193 3.15 -17.09 -14.99
C ALA A 193 2.99 -16.35 -13.65
N LEU A 194 4.01 -16.36 -12.79
CA LEU A 194 4.04 -15.56 -11.54
C LEU A 194 4.07 -14.05 -11.79
N TYR A 195 4.37 -13.62 -13.02
CA TYR A 195 4.41 -12.21 -13.44
C TYR A 195 3.36 -11.87 -14.49
N SER A 196 2.45 -12.79 -14.80
CA SER A 196 1.34 -12.58 -15.73
C SER A 196 0.38 -11.53 -15.16
N GLY A 197 0.44 -10.30 -15.69
CA GLY A 197 -0.35 -9.16 -15.22
C GLY A 197 0.48 -8.02 -14.61
N LEU A 198 1.81 -8.15 -14.53
CA LEU A 198 2.69 -7.10 -14.00
C LEU A 198 2.60 -5.83 -14.85
N GLY A 199 2.61 -5.96 -16.18
CA GLY A 199 2.50 -4.82 -17.11
C GLY A 199 1.26 -3.96 -16.87
N PRO A 200 0.04 -4.53 -16.93
CA PRO A 200 -1.19 -3.81 -16.58
C PRO A 200 -1.16 -3.19 -15.18
N THR A 201 -0.54 -3.86 -14.21
CA THR A 201 -0.40 -3.35 -12.84
C THR A 201 0.48 -2.10 -12.80
N VAL A 202 1.64 -2.13 -13.44
CA VAL A 202 2.55 -0.98 -13.52
C VAL A 202 1.89 0.19 -14.26
N ILE A 203 1.24 -0.08 -15.39
CA ILE A 203 0.51 0.94 -16.17
C ILE A 203 -0.61 1.57 -15.34
N ARG A 204 -1.39 0.78 -14.59
CA ARG A 204 -2.44 1.30 -13.70
C ARG A 204 -1.88 2.14 -12.56
N THR A 205 -0.70 1.78 -12.06
CA THR A 205 -0.10 2.46 -10.90
C THR A 205 0.34 3.87 -11.26
N PHE A 206 0.87 4.07 -12.48
CA PHE A 206 1.35 5.39 -12.94
C PHE A 206 0.30 6.52 -12.84
N PRO A 207 -0.91 6.40 -13.42
CA PRO A 207 -1.95 7.42 -13.30
C PRO A 207 -2.45 7.60 -11.87
N ALA A 208 -2.56 6.52 -11.10
CA ALA A 208 -2.99 6.61 -9.70
C ALA A 208 -1.99 7.41 -8.85
N THR A 209 -0.69 7.18 -9.05
CA THR A 209 0.37 7.95 -8.40
C THR A 209 0.41 9.39 -8.92
N GLY A 210 0.19 9.62 -10.22
CA GLY A 210 0.09 10.96 -10.80
C GLY A 210 -1.07 11.78 -10.23
N ALA A 211 -2.25 11.18 -10.10
CA ALA A 211 -3.41 11.81 -9.48
C ALA A 211 -3.19 12.13 -7.99
N LEU A 212 -2.50 11.25 -7.27
CA LEU A 212 -2.12 11.47 -5.87
C LEU A 212 -1.18 12.69 -5.73
N PHE A 213 -0.16 12.80 -6.58
CA PHE A 213 0.75 13.94 -6.60
C PHE A 213 0.03 15.24 -6.98
N LEU A 214 -0.82 15.20 -8.00
CA LEU A 214 -1.61 16.36 -8.42
C LEU A 214 -2.54 16.85 -7.29
N ALA A 215 -3.23 15.92 -6.62
CA ALA A 215 -4.07 16.24 -5.47
C ALA A 215 -3.24 16.87 -4.34
N TYR A 216 -2.09 16.28 -4.01
CA TYR A 216 -1.20 16.80 -2.97
C TYR A 216 -0.70 18.22 -3.30
N GLU A 217 -0.19 18.46 -4.51
CA GLU A 217 0.30 19.79 -4.93
C GLU A 217 -0.82 20.83 -4.95
N THR A 218 -1.99 20.45 -5.45
CA THR A 218 -3.17 21.33 -5.47
C THR A 218 -3.56 21.71 -4.05
N THR A 219 -3.72 20.72 -3.16
CA THR A 219 -4.07 20.96 -1.76
C THR A 219 -3.02 21.82 -1.04
N LYS A 220 -1.72 21.54 -1.24
CA LYS A 220 -0.64 22.34 -0.64
C LYS A 220 -0.66 23.79 -1.12
N LYS A 221 -0.93 24.03 -2.41
CA LYS A 221 -1.03 25.37 -3.00
C LYS A 221 -2.24 26.15 -2.46
N TYR A 222 -3.39 25.48 -2.31
CA TYR A 222 -4.57 26.09 -1.72
C TYR A 222 -4.38 26.41 -0.24
N LEU A 223 -3.81 25.48 0.53
CA LEU A 223 -3.58 25.67 1.96
C LEU A 223 -2.52 26.74 2.24
N GLY A 224 -1.48 26.82 1.40
CA GLY A 224 -0.50 27.90 1.41
C GLY A 224 -1.15 29.26 1.18
N ARG A 225 -1.96 29.39 0.12
CA ARG A 225 -2.73 30.64 -0.15
C ARG A 225 -3.67 31.00 0.98
N LEU A 226 -4.31 30.02 1.62
CA LEU A 226 -5.20 30.25 2.76
C LEU A 226 -4.41 30.73 3.99
N HIS A 227 -3.24 30.15 4.23
CA HIS A 227 -2.33 30.57 5.30
C HIS A 227 -1.83 31.99 5.06
N ASP A 228 -1.39 32.31 3.84
CA ASP A 228 -0.94 33.65 3.44
C ASP A 228 -2.07 34.68 3.63
N TYR A 229 -3.30 34.34 3.23
CA TYR A 229 -4.49 35.17 3.43
C TYR A 229 -4.83 35.39 4.92
N MET A 230 -4.74 34.34 5.76
CA MET A 230 -5.00 34.45 7.20
C MET A 230 -3.86 35.15 7.96
N SER A 231 -2.63 35.07 7.47
CA SER A 231 -1.46 35.76 8.05
C SER A 231 -1.36 37.24 7.64
N GLY A 232 -2.33 37.75 6.86
CA GLY A 232 -2.38 39.15 6.44
C GLY A 232 -1.32 39.55 5.41
N ASN A 233 -0.64 38.58 4.80
CA ASN A 233 0.45 38.84 3.85
C ASN A 233 -0.05 38.94 2.40
N SER A 234 -1.21 39.58 2.19
CA SER A 234 -1.67 39.96 0.87
C SER A 234 -0.86 41.17 0.39
N SER A 235 0.35 40.91 -0.13
CA SER A 235 1.07 41.90 -0.92
C SER A 235 0.42 42.01 -2.30
N SER A 236 0.19 43.26 -2.70
CA SER A 236 -0.29 43.72 -4.01
C SER A 236 0.49 43.17 -5.20
#